data_AF-A0A0R3X9M6-F1
#
_entry.id   AF-A0A0R3X9M6-F1
#
_cell.length_a   1.000
_cell.length_b   1.000
_cell.length_c   1.000
_cell.angle_alpha   90.00
_cell.angle_beta   90.00
_cell.angle_gamma   90.00
#
_symmetry.space_group_name_H-M   'P 1'
#
loop_
_entity.id
_entity.type
_entity.pdbx_description
1 polymer ?
#
loop_
_entity_poly.entity_id
_entity_poly.type
_entity_poly.pdbx_seq_one_letter_code
_entity_poly.pdbx_strand_id
1 'polypeptide(L)'
;MAFLTELLPNLSGFSALGDFDYKQIKGQSPADQLVSPEPDVTAIARVKSEDELLVLACDGVWDVFSNDQLCEYLIHRLKCSCSLSEACEETIDTALFKGSRDNMTMLIVGLDSVPTPDPEMTKLDKELNTAIREMIENVIEMYKDTDRFTSSSISNVIENRSLPNYPPGGLVTKRALIESICSSHPEVSDCINMGG
;
A
#
# COMPACT_ATOMS: atom_id res chain seq x y z
N MET A 1 -17.27 15.02 -5.16
CA MET A 1 -16.30 13.94 -5.41
C MET A 1 -15.50 14.32 -6.65
N ALA A 2 -14.49 15.16 -6.47
CA ALA A 2 -13.50 15.43 -7.51
C ALA A 2 -12.38 14.39 -7.36
N PHE A 3 -12.46 13.31 -8.14
CA PHE A 3 -11.39 12.32 -8.22
C PHE A 3 -10.24 12.93 -9.02
N LEU A 4 -9.05 13.01 -8.42
CA LEU A 4 -7.81 13.30 -9.14
C LEU A 4 -7.31 12.01 -9.79
N THR A 5 -8.07 11.56 -10.79
CA THR A 5 -7.69 10.45 -11.67
C THR A 5 -7.43 11.05 -13.04
N GLU A 6 -6.20 11.50 -13.29
CA GLU A 6 -5.70 11.72 -14.66
C GLU A 6 -4.18 11.59 -14.66
N LEU A 7 -3.71 10.34 -14.74
CA LEU A 7 -2.47 10.08 -15.46
C LEU A 7 -2.77 10.42 -16.92
N LEU A 8 -2.33 11.59 -17.37
CA LEU A 8 -2.50 12.02 -18.76
C LEU A 8 -1.87 10.98 -19.71
N PRO A 9 -2.64 10.39 -20.64
CA PRO A 9 -2.12 9.39 -21.58
C PRO A 9 -1.36 10.00 -22.78
N ASN A 10 -0.93 11.26 -22.69
CA ASN A 10 -0.36 12.01 -23.80
C ASN A 10 1.02 12.61 -23.47
N LEU A 11 2.05 11.78 -23.29
CA LEU A 11 3.45 12.18 -23.50
C LEU A 11 4.29 10.93 -23.77
N SER A 12 4.50 10.64 -25.05
CA SER A 12 5.43 9.61 -25.52
C SER A 12 6.88 10.12 -25.47
N GLY A 13 7.29 10.68 -24.33
CA GLY A 13 8.63 11.19 -24.07
C GLY A 13 8.98 10.98 -22.59
N PHE A 14 10.19 10.47 -22.33
CA PHE A 14 10.67 10.29 -20.97
C PHE A 14 11.06 11.65 -20.39
N SER A 15 10.59 11.97 -19.18
CA SER A 15 10.95 13.21 -18.48
C SER A 15 11.72 12.89 -17.22
N ALA A 16 12.91 13.48 -17.07
CA ALA A 16 13.75 13.31 -15.90
C ALA A 16 14.73 14.47 -15.75
N LEU A 17 15.09 14.80 -14.52
CA LEU A 17 16.26 15.63 -14.22
C LEU A 17 17.53 14.76 -14.27
N GLY A 18 18.68 15.32 -14.65
CA GLY A 18 19.89 14.53 -14.89
C GLY A 18 19.96 13.97 -16.30
N ASP A 19 20.40 12.72 -16.47
CA ASP A 19 20.45 12.00 -17.77
C ASP A 19 21.10 12.80 -18.91
N PHE A 20 22.24 13.43 -18.61
CA PHE A 20 22.89 14.37 -19.51
C PHE A 20 23.29 13.77 -20.86
N ASP A 21 23.56 12.47 -20.92
CA ASP A 21 23.90 11.78 -22.16
C ASP A 21 22.76 11.82 -23.19
N TYR A 22 21.51 11.93 -22.73
CA TYR A 22 20.31 12.02 -23.56
C TYR A 22 19.91 13.47 -23.91
N LYS A 23 20.71 14.46 -23.48
CA LYS A 23 20.41 15.91 -23.56
C LYS A 23 21.46 16.70 -24.36
N GLN A 24 22.16 16.03 -25.26
CA GLN A 24 23.28 16.59 -26.02
C GLN A 24 22.99 16.75 -27.52
N ILE A 25 21.74 16.66 -27.96
CA ILE A 25 21.39 16.84 -29.38
C ILE A 25 21.57 18.32 -29.75
N LYS A 26 22.51 18.58 -30.65
CA LYS A 26 22.83 19.93 -31.14
C LYS A 26 21.63 20.51 -31.92
N GLY A 27 21.29 21.76 -31.61
CA GLY A 27 20.23 22.50 -32.30
C GLY A 27 18.81 22.25 -31.76
N GLN A 28 18.64 21.38 -30.77
CA GLN A 28 17.39 21.23 -30.04
C GLN A 28 17.39 22.05 -28.75
N SER A 29 16.20 22.49 -28.33
CA SER A 29 16.03 23.11 -27.01
C SER A 29 16.20 22.06 -25.90
N PRO A 30 16.34 22.46 -24.62
CA PRO A 30 16.37 21.51 -23.51
C PRO A 30 15.11 20.63 -23.41
N ALA A 31 13.94 21.17 -23.78
CA ALA A 31 12.66 20.46 -23.71
C ALA A 31 12.48 19.45 -24.86
N ASP A 32 13.12 19.69 -26.01
CA ASP A 32 13.02 18.84 -27.20
C ASP A 32 14.06 17.72 -27.25
N GLN A 33 14.86 17.54 -26.18
CA GLN A 33 15.82 16.45 -26.06
C GLN A 33 15.13 15.09 -25.94
N LEU A 34 15.89 14.00 -26.08
CA LEU A 34 15.34 12.64 -25.91
C LEU A 34 14.75 12.41 -24.51
N VAL A 35 15.32 13.06 -23.51
CA VAL A 35 14.79 13.15 -22.15
C VAL A 35 14.58 14.61 -21.81
N SER A 36 13.33 15.02 -21.53
CA SER A 36 13.01 16.39 -21.18
C SER A 36 13.21 16.65 -19.68
N PRO A 37 13.79 17.80 -19.27
CA PRO A 37 13.78 18.23 -17.87
C PRO A 37 12.52 19.02 -17.49
N GLU A 38 11.63 19.30 -18.44
CA GLU A 38 10.44 20.14 -18.22
C GLU A 38 9.35 19.35 -17.47
N PRO A 39 8.83 19.87 -16.34
CA PRO A 39 7.76 19.21 -15.62
C PRO A 39 6.40 19.49 -16.27
N ASP A 40 5.47 18.57 -16.08
CA ASP A 40 4.05 18.86 -16.29
C ASP A 40 3.47 19.55 -15.04
N VAL A 41 2.74 20.66 -15.25
CA VAL A 41 2.22 21.49 -14.17
C VAL A 41 0.73 21.71 -14.37
N THR A 42 -0.07 21.12 -13.48
CA THR A 42 -1.52 21.32 -13.43
C THR A 42 -1.90 22.12 -12.18
N ALA A 43 -2.65 23.21 -12.36
CA ALA A 43 -3.17 24.01 -11.27
C ALA A 43 -4.65 23.66 -11.02
N ILE A 44 -4.93 23.11 -9.84
CA ILE A 44 -6.28 22.69 -9.44
C ILE A 44 -6.75 23.58 -8.31
N ALA A 45 -7.92 24.20 -8.48
CA ALA A 45 -8.53 25.01 -7.43
C ALA A 45 -9.02 24.10 -6.29
N ARG A 46 -8.56 24.39 -5.07
CA ARG A 46 -8.96 23.66 -3.85
C ARG A 46 -10.46 23.81 -3.59
N VAL A 47 -11.11 22.72 -3.23
CA VAL A 47 -12.48 22.69 -2.71
C VAL A 47 -12.42 22.16 -1.28
N LYS A 48 -12.26 23.07 -0.30
CA LYS A 48 -12.01 22.70 1.11
C LYS A 48 -13.00 21.70 1.70
N SER A 49 -14.26 21.75 1.27
CA SER A 49 -15.34 20.87 1.74
C SER A 49 -15.32 19.48 1.10
N GLU A 50 -14.48 19.24 0.09
CA GLU A 50 -14.41 17.97 -0.64
C GLU A 50 -12.99 17.38 -0.66
N ASP A 51 -11.96 18.21 -0.51
CA ASP A 51 -10.58 17.75 -0.55
C ASP A 51 -10.20 16.98 0.72
N GLU A 52 -10.07 15.66 0.61
CA GLU A 52 -9.77 14.76 1.73
C GLU A 52 -8.25 14.52 1.89
N LEU A 53 -7.60 14.07 0.81
CA LEU A 53 -6.21 13.61 0.81
C LEU A 53 -5.49 14.00 -0.48
N LEU A 54 -4.18 14.21 -0.38
CA LEU A 54 -3.25 14.19 -1.50
C LEU A 54 -2.20 13.10 -1.26
N VAL A 55 -2.04 12.20 -2.24
CA VAL A 55 -1.09 11.08 -2.17
C VAL A 55 -0.03 11.26 -3.24
N LEU A 56 1.24 11.17 -2.83
CA LEU A 56 2.39 11.13 -3.72
C LEU A 56 3.14 9.85 -3.45
N ALA A 57 3.40 9.04 -4.47
CA ALA A 57 4.16 7.80 -4.34
C ALA A 57 4.98 7.53 -5.61
N CYS A 58 6.05 6.74 -5.49
CA CYS A 58 6.79 6.24 -6.64
C CYS A 58 6.08 5.05 -7.31
N ASP A 59 6.60 4.65 -8.47
CA ASP A 59 6.19 3.47 -9.24
C ASP A 59 6.15 2.20 -8.41
N GLY A 60 7.09 1.97 -7.49
CA GLY A 60 7.06 0.82 -6.59
C GLY A 60 5.75 0.64 -5.81
N VAL A 61 4.98 1.71 -5.57
CA VAL A 61 3.63 1.63 -4.99
C VAL A 61 2.55 1.51 -6.08
N TRP A 62 2.64 2.35 -7.12
CA TRP A 62 1.64 2.39 -8.20
C TRP A 62 1.63 1.15 -9.10
N ASP A 63 2.73 0.40 -9.16
CA ASP A 63 2.82 -0.87 -9.90
C ASP A 63 1.88 -1.95 -9.35
N VAL A 64 1.50 -1.84 -8.07
CA VAL A 64 0.66 -2.83 -7.37
C VAL A 64 -0.66 -2.24 -6.85
N PHE A 65 -0.87 -0.94 -7.01
CA PHE A 65 -2.11 -0.24 -6.67
C PHE A 65 -2.60 0.62 -7.82
N SER A 66 -3.85 0.44 -8.21
CA SER A 66 -4.56 1.47 -8.98
C SER A 66 -4.93 2.67 -8.08
N ASN A 67 -5.14 3.83 -8.70
CA ASN A 67 -5.56 5.06 -8.02
C ASN A 67 -6.77 4.82 -7.11
N ASP A 68 -7.83 4.20 -7.64
CA ASP A 68 -9.07 3.96 -6.90
C ASP A 68 -8.85 3.00 -5.73
N GLN A 69 -8.09 1.92 -5.95
CA GLN A 69 -7.78 0.96 -4.89
C GLN A 69 -6.99 1.59 -3.74
N LEU A 70 -6.00 2.43 -4.04
CA LEU A 70 -5.20 3.08 -3.00
C LEU A 70 -6.04 4.09 -2.23
N CYS A 71 -6.84 4.90 -2.93
CA CYS A 71 -7.74 5.86 -2.30
C CYS A 71 -8.76 5.18 -1.39
N GLU A 72 -9.48 4.16 -1.88
CA GLU A 72 -10.44 3.41 -1.08
C GLU A 72 -9.78 2.76 0.15
N TYR A 73 -8.58 2.20 -0.03
CA TYR A 73 -7.81 1.62 1.06
C TYR A 73 -7.47 2.66 2.13
N LEU A 74 -6.85 3.78 1.75
CA LEU A 74 -6.45 4.83 2.68
C LEU A 74 -7.65 5.42 3.44
N ILE A 75 -8.74 5.74 2.74
CA ILE A 75 -9.97 6.25 3.36
C ILE A 75 -10.53 5.24 4.35
N HIS A 76 -10.53 3.95 4.00
CA HIS A 76 -10.94 2.88 4.92
C HIS A 76 -10.04 2.82 6.16
N ARG A 77 -8.70 2.87 6.00
CA ARG A 77 -7.77 2.82 7.14
C ARG A 77 -7.96 4.00 8.10
N LEU A 78 -8.13 5.21 7.57
CA LEU A 78 -8.41 6.40 8.39
C LEU A 78 -9.73 6.27 9.17
N LYS A 79 -10.78 5.72 8.54
CA LYS A 79 -12.04 5.41 9.23
C LYS A 79 -11.90 4.33 10.31
N CYS A 80 -10.94 3.42 10.20
CA CYS A 80 -10.61 2.42 11.21
C CYS A 80 -9.73 2.96 12.36
N SER A 81 -9.60 4.29 12.52
CA SER A 81 -8.75 4.95 13.51
C SER A 81 -7.23 4.87 13.26
N CYS A 82 -6.77 4.53 12.06
CA CYS A 82 -5.35 4.67 11.72
C CYS A 82 -5.00 6.15 11.55
N SER A 83 -3.83 6.55 12.06
CA SER A 83 -3.20 7.81 11.71
C SER A 83 -2.69 7.80 10.27
N LEU A 84 -2.38 8.97 9.71
CA LEU A 84 -1.77 9.08 8.38
C LEU A 84 -0.44 8.32 8.28
N SER A 85 0.34 8.28 9.38
CA SER A 85 1.61 7.56 9.44
C SER A 85 1.40 6.05 9.38
N GLU A 86 0.46 5.52 10.18
CA GLU A 86 0.13 4.09 10.17
C GLU A 86 -0.46 3.67 8.83
N ALA A 87 -1.37 4.46 8.26
CA ALA A 87 -1.91 4.19 6.93
C ALA A 87 -0.82 4.20 5.84
N CYS A 88 0.20 5.05 5.99
CA CYS A 88 1.35 5.06 5.08
C CYS A 88 2.18 3.78 5.20
N GLU A 89 2.57 3.41 6.42
CA GLU A 89 3.34 2.20 6.71
C GLU A 89 2.62 0.94 6.24
N GLU A 90 1.34 0.78 6.59
CA GLU A 90 0.53 -0.37 6.17
C GLU A 90 0.36 -0.46 4.65
N THR A 91 0.34 0.68 3.94
CA THR A 91 0.27 0.69 2.48
C THR A 91 1.57 0.17 1.86
N ILE A 92 2.73 0.60 2.39
CA ILE A 92 4.05 0.16 1.92
C ILE A 92 4.21 -1.35 2.17
N ASP A 93 3.83 -1.84 3.35
CA ASP A 93 3.82 -3.26 3.65
C ASP A 93 2.89 -4.02 2.70
N THR A 94 1.68 -3.50 2.47
CA THR A 94 0.73 -4.13 1.54
C THR A 94 1.29 -4.17 0.11
N ALA A 95 2.01 -3.13 -0.33
CA ALA A 95 2.66 -3.11 -1.64
C ALA A 95 3.75 -4.18 -1.74
N LEU A 96 4.55 -4.37 -0.69
CA LEU A 96 5.52 -5.47 -0.58
C LEU A 96 4.82 -6.83 -0.73
N PHE A 97 3.74 -7.06 0.01
CA PHE A 97 3.01 -8.33 -0.02
C PHE A 97 2.24 -8.59 -1.32
N LYS A 98 1.88 -7.53 -2.05
CA LYS A 98 1.34 -7.64 -3.42
C LYS A 98 2.42 -7.97 -4.46
N GLY A 99 3.69 -7.93 -4.08
CA GLY A 99 4.82 -8.35 -4.92
C GLY A 99 5.66 -7.21 -5.48
N SER A 100 5.54 -5.98 -4.94
CA SER A 100 6.48 -4.92 -5.30
C SER A 100 7.90 -5.31 -4.89
N ARG A 101 8.84 -5.08 -5.79
CA ARG A 101 10.28 -5.38 -5.60
C ARG A 101 11.16 -4.15 -5.78
N ASP A 102 10.54 -2.98 -5.95
CA ASP A 102 11.25 -1.73 -6.12
C ASP A 102 11.42 -0.98 -4.80
N ASN A 103 12.14 0.13 -4.83
CA ASN A 103 12.15 1.11 -3.77
C ASN A 103 10.77 1.76 -3.67
N MET A 104 10.20 1.76 -2.47
CA MET A 104 8.89 2.33 -2.21
C MET A 104 9.02 3.58 -1.33
N THR A 105 8.42 4.67 -1.76
CA THR A 105 8.33 5.93 -1.01
C THR A 105 6.95 6.50 -1.24
N MET A 106 6.28 6.91 -0.16
CA MET A 106 4.97 7.53 -0.21
C MET A 106 4.86 8.68 0.79
N LEU A 107 4.14 9.73 0.39
CA LEU A 107 3.74 10.85 1.21
C LEU A 107 2.21 11.01 1.13
N ILE A 108 1.57 11.08 2.30
CA ILE A 108 0.14 11.36 2.42
C ILE A 108 -0.02 12.72 3.10
N VAL A 109 -0.77 13.61 2.47
CA VAL A 109 -1.14 14.92 3.02
C VAL A 109 -2.62 14.90 3.34
N GLY A 110 -2.96 14.97 4.63
CA GLY A 110 -4.34 15.18 5.08
C GLY A 110 -4.78 16.62 4.79
N LEU A 111 -5.91 16.77 4.13
CA LEU A 111 -6.50 18.07 3.78
C LEU A 111 -7.68 18.40 4.71
N ASP A 112 -8.39 19.49 4.41
CA ASP A 112 -9.43 20.05 5.29
C ASP A 112 -10.58 19.07 5.57
N SER A 113 -10.90 18.18 4.63
CA SER A 113 -11.98 17.18 4.77
C SER A 113 -11.46 15.77 5.03
N VAL A 114 -10.29 15.60 5.66
CA VAL A 114 -9.75 14.28 6.02
C VAL A 114 -10.79 13.44 6.78
N PRO A 115 -10.98 12.14 6.41
CA PRO A 115 -11.96 11.30 7.09
C PRO A 115 -11.66 11.17 8.59
N THR A 116 -12.69 11.38 9.40
CA THR A 116 -12.61 11.09 10.83
C THR A 116 -12.88 9.61 11.09
N PRO A 117 -12.32 9.05 12.18
CA PRO A 117 -12.60 7.67 12.56
C PRO A 117 -14.10 7.39 12.75
N ASP A 118 -14.56 6.27 12.20
CA ASP A 118 -15.90 5.75 12.38
C ASP A 118 -15.87 4.69 13.51
N PRO A 119 -16.66 4.85 14.59
CA PRO A 119 -16.69 3.90 15.70
C PRO A 119 -17.06 2.47 15.28
N GLU A 120 -17.93 2.30 14.28
CA GLU A 120 -18.33 0.98 13.79
C GLU A 120 -17.18 0.31 13.03
N MET A 121 -16.57 1.04 12.08
CA MET A 121 -15.42 0.53 11.31
C MET A 121 -14.22 0.21 12.20
N THR A 122 -13.98 1.04 13.21
CA THR A 122 -12.93 0.83 14.21
C THR A 122 -13.19 -0.43 15.03
N LYS A 123 -14.45 -0.66 15.41
CA LYS A 123 -14.84 -1.88 16.14
C LYS A 123 -14.65 -3.12 15.26
N LEU A 124 -15.12 -3.10 14.01
CA LEU A 124 -15.00 -4.23 13.09
C LEU A 124 -13.53 -4.56 12.75
N ASP A 125 -12.67 -3.54 12.58
CA ASP A 125 -11.24 -3.77 12.34
C ASP A 125 -10.56 -4.44 13.55
N LYS A 126 -10.90 -4.01 14.77
CA LYS A 126 -10.40 -4.64 16.00
C LYS A 126 -10.87 -6.08 16.13
N GLU A 127 -12.15 -6.35 15.88
CA GLU A 127 -12.71 -7.70 15.90
C GLU A 127 -12.02 -8.61 14.89
N LEU A 128 -11.78 -8.12 13.67
CA LEU A 128 -11.02 -8.85 12.65
C LEU A 128 -9.58 -9.13 13.11
N ASN A 129 -8.88 -8.14 13.63
CA ASN A 129 -7.50 -8.30 14.10
C ASN A 129 -7.41 -9.31 15.25
N THR A 130 -8.39 -9.31 16.17
CA THR A 130 -8.48 -10.31 17.24
C THR A 130 -8.78 -11.70 16.68
N ALA A 131 -9.73 -11.82 15.75
CA ALA A 131 -10.06 -13.10 15.12
C ALA A 131 -8.87 -13.70 14.36
N ILE A 132 -8.06 -12.87 13.69
CA ILE A 132 -6.81 -13.31 13.04
C ILE A 132 -5.83 -13.83 14.09
N ARG A 133 -5.62 -13.10 15.20
CA ARG A 133 -4.72 -13.53 16.29
C ARG A 133 -5.14 -14.88 16.87
N GLU A 134 -6.39 -15.00 17.30
CA GLU A 134 -6.93 -16.23 17.87
C GLU A 134 -6.83 -17.40 16.87
N MET A 135 -7.06 -17.16 15.59
CA MET A 135 -6.93 -18.19 14.57
C MET A 135 -5.48 -18.67 14.43
N ILE A 136 -4.51 -17.75 14.37
CA ILE A 136 -3.10 -18.10 14.27
C ILE A 136 -2.67 -18.89 15.51
N GLU A 137 -3.04 -18.44 16.71
CA GLU A 137 -2.74 -19.13 17.97
C GLU A 137 -3.31 -20.56 17.96
N ASN A 138 -4.59 -20.74 17.65
CA ASN A 138 -5.22 -22.05 17.56
C ASN A 138 -4.51 -22.99 16.57
N VAL A 139 -4.13 -22.46 15.41
CA VAL A 139 -3.41 -23.25 14.40
C VAL A 139 -2.03 -23.64 14.93
N ILE A 140 -1.28 -22.71 15.53
CA ILE A 140 0.02 -23.03 16.14
C ILE A 140 -0.16 -24.13 17.18
N GLU A 141 -1.16 -24.03 18.07
CA GLU A 141 -1.45 -25.05 19.08
C GLU A 141 -1.75 -26.44 18.50
N MET A 142 -2.55 -26.50 17.43
CA MET A 142 -2.89 -27.76 16.76
C MET A 142 -1.68 -28.47 16.16
N TYR A 143 -0.65 -27.72 15.76
CA TYR A 143 0.51 -28.24 15.06
C TYR A 143 1.80 -28.24 15.91
N LYS A 144 1.74 -27.93 17.22
CA LYS A 144 2.88 -27.94 18.17
C LYS A 144 3.73 -29.22 18.11
N ASP A 145 3.12 -30.37 17.77
CA ASP A 145 3.78 -31.68 17.72
C ASP A 145 4.26 -32.09 16.31
N THR A 146 4.11 -31.23 15.30
CA THR A 146 4.45 -31.50 13.90
C THR A 146 5.58 -30.59 13.40
N ASP A 147 6.61 -31.21 12.84
CA ASP A 147 7.96 -30.64 12.79
C ASP A 147 8.20 -29.46 11.82
N ARG A 148 7.20 -28.98 11.08
CA ARG A 148 7.35 -27.79 10.21
C ARG A 148 6.04 -27.06 9.94
N PHE A 149 5.94 -25.84 10.43
CA PHE A 149 4.90 -24.91 10.03
C PHE A 149 5.50 -23.55 9.64
N THR A 150 4.95 -22.94 8.59
CA THR A 150 5.50 -21.74 7.95
C THR A 150 4.41 -20.66 7.89
N SER A 151 4.83 -19.39 7.83
CA SER A 151 3.91 -18.25 7.68
C SER A 151 2.99 -18.36 6.44
N SER A 152 3.48 -18.97 5.37
CA SER A 152 2.71 -19.23 4.16
C SER A 152 1.56 -20.22 4.39
N SER A 153 1.81 -21.28 5.18
CA SER A 153 0.77 -22.24 5.53
C SER A 153 -0.32 -21.61 6.40
N ILE A 154 0.07 -20.72 7.33
CA ILE A 154 -0.87 -19.92 8.14
C ILE A 154 -1.75 -19.05 7.24
N SER A 155 -1.13 -18.31 6.34
CA SER A 155 -1.83 -17.44 5.40
C SER A 155 -2.86 -18.23 4.59
N ASN A 156 -2.47 -19.40 4.05
CA ASN A 156 -3.38 -20.28 3.31
C ASN A 156 -4.55 -20.79 4.17
N VAL A 157 -4.34 -21.10 5.45
CA VAL A 157 -5.42 -21.52 6.35
C VAL A 157 -6.40 -20.37 6.57
N ILE A 158 -5.90 -19.15 6.77
CA ILE A 158 -6.74 -17.96 6.94
C ILE A 158 -7.51 -17.65 5.65
N GLU A 159 -6.86 -17.72 4.48
CA GLU A 159 -7.51 -17.53 3.16
C GLU A 159 -8.69 -18.50 2.99
N ASN A 160 -8.50 -19.77 3.33
CA ASN A 160 -9.55 -20.79 3.21
C ASN A 160 -10.71 -20.60 4.19
N ARG A 161 -10.50 -19.91 5.31
CA ARG A 161 -11.55 -19.65 6.31
C ARG A 161 -12.40 -18.43 5.99
N SER A 162 -11.90 -17.50 5.16
CA SER A 162 -12.60 -16.30 4.68
C SER A 162 -13.26 -15.49 5.82
N LEU A 163 -12.45 -14.79 6.61
CA LEU A 163 -12.97 -13.88 7.64
C LEU A 163 -13.70 -12.69 7.01
N PRO A 164 -14.73 -12.14 7.66
CA PRO A 164 -15.44 -10.97 7.17
C PRO A 164 -14.64 -9.68 7.38
N ASN A 165 -15.05 -8.59 6.73
CA ASN A 165 -14.61 -7.22 7.00
C ASN A 165 -13.12 -6.92 6.74
N TYR A 166 -12.49 -7.63 5.81
CA TYR A 166 -11.17 -7.22 5.33
C TYR A 166 -11.20 -5.80 4.75
N PRO A 167 -10.13 -5.02 4.93
CA PRO A 167 -9.96 -3.77 4.19
C PRO A 167 -10.04 -4.00 2.67
N PRO A 168 -10.34 -2.95 1.89
CA PRO A 168 -10.27 -3.00 0.43
C PRO A 168 -8.93 -3.58 -0.04
N GLY A 169 -8.99 -4.64 -0.84
CA GLY A 169 -7.81 -5.43 -1.23
C GLY A 169 -7.71 -6.81 -0.56
N GLY A 170 -8.52 -7.09 0.47
CA GLY A 170 -8.64 -8.44 1.05
C GLY A 170 -7.51 -8.81 2.01
N LEU A 171 -7.24 -10.11 2.17
CA LEU A 171 -6.30 -10.62 3.18
C LEU A 171 -4.89 -10.03 3.07
N VAL A 172 -4.42 -9.71 1.85
CA VAL A 172 -3.06 -9.19 1.63
C VAL A 172 -2.78 -7.95 2.49
N THR A 173 -3.80 -7.14 2.75
CA THR A 173 -3.72 -5.93 3.60
C THR A 173 -3.45 -6.22 5.07
N LYS A 174 -3.65 -7.46 5.52
CA LYS A 174 -3.42 -7.93 6.88
C LYS A 174 -2.21 -8.86 6.98
N ARG A 175 -1.44 -9.06 5.91
CA ARG A 175 -0.24 -9.92 5.95
C ARG A 175 0.82 -9.41 6.91
N ALA A 176 1.03 -8.10 7.01
CA ALA A 176 1.95 -7.51 8.00
C ALA A 176 1.59 -7.93 9.43
N LEU A 177 0.30 -7.87 9.77
CA LEU A 177 -0.20 -8.32 11.08
C LEU A 177 0.04 -9.81 11.29
N ILE A 178 -0.26 -10.64 10.29
CA ILE A 178 -0.07 -12.09 10.34
C ILE A 178 1.41 -12.42 10.59
N GLU A 179 2.31 -11.80 9.82
CA GLU A 179 3.76 -12.01 9.97
C GLU A 179 4.26 -11.52 11.33
N SER A 180 3.83 -10.35 11.80
CA SER A 180 4.17 -9.84 13.13
C SER A 180 3.78 -10.82 14.26
N ILE A 181 2.61 -11.45 14.15
CA ILE A 181 2.16 -12.48 15.10
C ILE A 181 3.03 -13.73 14.98
N CYS A 182 3.31 -14.19 13.76
CA CYS A 182 4.14 -15.36 13.50
C CYS A 182 5.56 -15.19 14.04
N SER A 183 6.21 -14.04 13.79
CA SER A 183 7.57 -13.77 14.26
C SER A 183 7.69 -13.69 15.78
N SER A 184 6.57 -13.53 16.50
CA SER A 184 6.54 -13.61 17.97
C SER A 184 6.56 -15.07 18.48
N HIS A 185 6.46 -16.06 17.60
CA HIS A 185 6.37 -17.49 17.92
C HIS A 185 7.56 -18.26 17.33
N PRO A 186 8.51 -18.74 18.17
CA PRO A 186 9.70 -19.48 17.71
C PRO A 186 9.41 -20.79 16.97
N GLU A 187 8.21 -21.35 17.20
CA GLU A 187 7.69 -22.55 16.55
C GLU A 187 7.48 -22.37 15.04
N VAL A 188 7.27 -21.12 14.60
CA VAL A 188 7.00 -20.80 13.19
C VAL A 188 8.33 -20.57 12.48
N SER A 189 8.67 -21.48 11.58
CA SER A 189 9.84 -21.29 10.71
C SER A 189 9.55 -20.17 9.71
N ASP A 190 10.29 -19.06 9.81
CA ASP A 190 10.27 -17.98 8.84
C ASP A 190 10.77 -18.51 7.49
N CYS A 191 9.85 -18.74 6.55
CA CYS A 191 10.20 -18.85 5.14
C CYS A 191 10.45 -17.45 4.56
N ILE A 192 11.30 -16.63 5.21
CA ILE A 192 11.96 -15.56 4.49
C ILE A 192 13.11 -16.22 3.70
N ASN A 193 12.75 -17.03 2.71
CA ASN A 193 13.62 -17.19 1.55
C ASN A 193 13.56 -15.84 0.82
N MET A 194 14.41 -14.90 1.24
CA MET A 194 14.88 -13.87 0.33
C MET A 194 15.53 -14.63 -0.81
N GLY A 195 14.82 -14.75 -1.93
CA GLY A 195 15.41 -15.22 -3.18
C GLY A 195 16.64 -14.38 -3.47
N GLY A 196 17.77 -15.06 -3.69
CA GLY A 196 19.02 -14.45 -4.14
C GLY A 196 18.97 -13.99 -5.59
#